data_AF-A0ABD5FPS1-F1
#
_entry.id   AF-A0ABD5FPS1-F1
#
_cell.length_a   1.000
_cell.length_b   1.000
_cell.length_c   1.000
_cell.angle_alpha   90.00
_cell.angle_beta   90.00
_cell.angle_gamma   90.00
#
_symmetry.space_group_name_H-M   'P 1'
#
loop_
_entity.id
_entity.type
_entity.pdbx_description
1 polymer ?
#
loop_
_entity_poly.entity_id
_entity_poly.type
_entity_poly.pdbx_seq_one_letter_code
_entity_poly.pdbx_strand_id
1 'polypeptide(L)'
;MIKKGENNIGGMDEKISGIGGLILKHKFGTIFIGIVLPIITLFFIKITFVNNINIFDWYSLVLGILSFLVGILVLESISEKEKALEAMKEIQRSTTIEELFQSSKSIINDFLEYDKNFEGFKKQSKLNMRTHHALMGDLAKLTYNYNFKIDNYDNLLNFVNEVNVNWFKSKNPFESYIDLIKAVHTDLLILSEEYNNSQYDKNMGDRLK
;
A
#
# COMPACT_ATOMS: atom_id res chain seq x y z
N MET A 1 16.13 -28.85 -31.37
CA MET A 1 17.03 -28.16 -30.42
C MET A 1 16.40 -26.82 -30.07
N ILE A 2 15.49 -26.80 -29.09
CA ILE A 2 14.97 -25.58 -28.45
C ILE A 2 14.67 -25.96 -26.99
N LYS A 3 15.46 -25.46 -26.04
CA LYS A 3 15.11 -25.38 -24.59
C LYS A 3 14.70 -23.92 -24.38
N LYS A 4 13.43 -23.66 -24.04
CA LYS A 4 12.85 -23.52 -22.68
C LYS A 4 13.36 -22.25 -21.98
N GLY A 5 12.41 -21.34 -21.76
CA GLY A 5 12.62 -19.93 -21.40
C GLY A 5 13.28 -19.68 -20.05
N GLU A 6 13.98 -18.56 -20.01
CA GLU A 6 14.44 -17.88 -18.82
C GLU A 6 13.36 -16.89 -18.38
N ASN A 7 12.63 -17.27 -17.32
CA ASN A 7 11.94 -16.33 -16.48
C ASN A 7 12.98 -15.65 -15.58
N ASN A 8 13.12 -14.33 -15.74
CA ASN A 8 13.77 -13.45 -14.77
C ASN A 8 12.97 -13.44 -13.47
N ILE A 9 13.28 -14.38 -12.58
CA ILE A 9 12.91 -14.34 -11.16
C ILE A 9 14.23 -14.46 -10.40
N GLY A 10 15.01 -13.38 -10.39
CA GLY A 10 16.33 -13.35 -9.75
C GLY A 10 16.65 -12.07 -8.99
N GLY A 11 15.69 -11.14 -8.86
CA GLY A 11 15.96 -9.82 -8.26
C GLY A 11 15.47 -9.63 -6.82
N MET A 12 14.65 -10.55 -6.28
CA MET A 12 14.03 -10.38 -4.94
C MET A 12 14.67 -11.24 -3.84
N ASP A 13 15.34 -12.34 -4.18
CA ASP A 13 15.86 -13.27 -3.17
C ASP A 13 17.16 -12.78 -2.50
N GLU A 14 17.98 -11.96 -3.16
CA GLU A 14 19.23 -11.48 -2.56
C GLU A 14 19.03 -10.37 -1.51
N LYS A 15 17.97 -9.54 -1.63
CA LYS A 15 17.71 -8.48 -0.65
C LYS A 15 17.00 -8.97 0.61
N ILE A 16 16.20 -10.02 0.51
CA ILE A 16 15.48 -10.61 1.65
C ILE A 16 16.42 -11.49 2.50
N SER A 17 17.41 -12.14 1.86
CA SER A 17 18.49 -12.89 2.53
C SER A 17 19.31 -12.00 3.49
N GLY A 18 19.60 -10.76 3.10
CA GLY A 18 20.39 -9.82 3.92
C GLY A 18 19.70 -9.37 5.21
N ILE A 19 18.37 -9.16 5.18
CA ILE A 19 17.59 -8.72 6.35
C ILE A 19 17.41 -9.88 7.34
N GLY A 20 17.17 -11.10 6.83
CA GLY A 20 17.10 -12.31 7.67
C GLY A 20 18.40 -12.62 8.42
N GLY A 21 19.55 -12.41 7.76
CA GLY A 21 20.87 -12.57 8.38
C GLY A 21 21.20 -11.51 9.42
N LEU A 22 20.73 -10.26 9.24
CA LEU A 22 20.92 -9.18 10.20
C LEU A 22 20.08 -9.41 11.47
N ILE A 23 18.82 -9.86 11.32
CA ILE A 23 17.93 -10.19 12.44
C ILE A 23 18.47 -11.38 13.24
N LEU A 24 19.05 -12.39 12.58
CA LEU A 24 19.70 -13.50 13.28
C LEU A 24 20.94 -13.04 14.07
N LYS A 25 21.81 -12.23 13.47
CA LYS A 25 23.00 -11.70 14.17
C LYS A 25 22.63 -10.83 15.36
N HIS A 26 21.58 -10.01 15.25
CA HIS A 26 21.10 -9.18 16.35
C HIS A 26 20.55 -10.06 17.49
N LYS A 27 19.75 -11.10 17.18
CA LYS A 27 19.22 -12.03 18.19
C LYS A 27 20.32 -12.80 18.93
N PHE A 28 21.36 -13.28 18.23
CA PHE A 28 22.49 -13.96 18.88
C PHE A 28 23.34 -13.01 19.74
N GLY A 29 23.57 -11.77 19.28
CA GLY A 29 24.27 -10.75 20.06
C GLY A 29 23.52 -10.39 21.35
N THR A 30 22.20 -10.22 21.27
CA THR A 30 21.37 -9.91 22.43
C THR A 30 21.29 -11.09 23.42
N ILE A 31 21.27 -12.34 22.95
CA ILE A 31 21.33 -13.52 23.84
C ILE A 31 22.70 -13.61 24.53
N PHE A 32 23.79 -13.34 23.81
CA PHE A 32 25.13 -13.39 24.38
C PHE A 32 25.35 -12.28 25.42
N ILE A 33 24.95 -11.04 25.12
CA ILE A 33 25.09 -9.89 26.03
C ILE A 33 24.07 -9.95 27.17
N GLY A 34 22.84 -10.41 26.90
CA GLY A 34 21.75 -10.42 27.88
C GLY A 34 21.74 -11.61 28.81
N ILE A 35 22.28 -12.77 28.39
CA ILE A 35 22.22 -14.02 29.16
C ILE A 35 23.63 -14.55 29.49
N VAL A 36 24.50 -14.68 28.49
CA VAL A 36 25.80 -15.34 28.66
C VAL A 36 26.78 -14.45 29.45
N LEU A 37 26.91 -13.18 29.07
CA LEU A 37 27.82 -12.23 29.72
C LEU A 37 27.49 -12.05 31.22
N PRO A 38 26.22 -11.84 31.63
CA PRO A 38 25.87 -11.70 33.04
C PRO A 38 26.15 -12.98 33.83
N ILE A 39 25.87 -14.17 33.28
CA ILE A 39 26.19 -15.45 33.93
C ILE A 39 27.69 -15.60 34.17
N ILE A 40 28.54 -15.22 33.21
CA ILE A 40 30.00 -15.26 33.35
C ILE A 40 30.48 -14.25 34.38
N THR A 41 29.97 -13.02 34.35
CA THR A 41 30.29 -11.99 35.34
C THR A 41 29.87 -12.39 36.75
N LEU A 42 28.72 -13.05 36.92
CA LEU A 42 28.25 -13.60 38.20
C LEU A 42 29.14 -14.74 38.70
N PHE A 43 29.61 -15.62 37.80
CA PHE A 43 30.54 -16.68 38.17
C PHE A 43 31.86 -16.11 38.70
N PHE A 44 32.37 -15.06 38.05
CA PHE A 44 33.55 -14.33 38.51
C PHE A 44 33.31 -13.61 39.85
N ILE A 45 32.21 -12.86 40.01
CA ILE A 45 31.90 -12.14 41.25
C ILE A 45 31.69 -13.10 42.44
N LYS A 46 31.04 -14.25 42.22
CA LYS A 46 30.88 -15.31 43.22
C LYS A 46 32.23 -15.87 43.68
N ILE A 47 33.17 -16.06 42.75
CA ILE A 47 34.51 -16.57 43.05
C ILE A 47 35.36 -15.52 43.79
N THR A 48 35.20 -14.24 43.46
CA THR A 48 36.13 -13.19 43.92
C THR A 48 35.68 -12.45 45.19
N PHE A 49 34.37 -12.33 45.49
CA PHE A 49 33.92 -11.33 46.48
C PHE A 49 32.93 -11.75 47.58
N VAL A 50 32.29 -12.93 47.57
CA VAL A 50 31.10 -13.12 48.43
C VAL A 50 31.05 -14.46 49.18
N ASN A 51 31.45 -14.43 50.46
CA ASN A 51 31.19 -15.50 51.43
C ASN A 51 29.91 -15.28 52.27
N ASN A 52 29.08 -14.25 52.01
CA ASN A 52 28.01 -13.88 52.96
C ASN A 52 26.71 -13.27 52.39
N ILE A 53 26.38 -13.49 51.11
CA ILE A 53 25.05 -13.13 50.55
C ILE A 53 24.35 -14.41 50.12
N ASN A 54 23.06 -14.54 50.45
CA ASN A 54 22.26 -15.72 50.13
C ASN A 54 22.15 -15.88 48.61
N ILE A 55 22.42 -17.09 48.11
CA ILE A 55 22.48 -17.38 46.67
C ILE A 55 21.12 -17.17 45.98
N PHE A 56 20.03 -17.29 46.75
CA PHE A 56 18.67 -17.07 46.29
C PHE A 56 18.37 -15.60 45.96
N ASP A 57 18.91 -14.65 46.73
CA ASP A 57 18.69 -13.21 46.49
C ASP A 57 19.38 -12.75 45.19
N TRP A 58 20.58 -13.29 44.94
CA TRP A 58 21.30 -13.06 43.68
C TRP A 58 20.57 -13.66 42.47
N TYR A 59 20.04 -14.87 42.60
CA TYR A 59 19.29 -15.50 41.52
C TYR A 59 18.00 -14.74 41.17
N SER A 60 17.30 -14.23 42.19
CA SER A 60 16.10 -13.41 42.01
C SER A 60 16.39 -12.09 41.27
N LEU A 61 17.48 -11.40 41.64
CA LEU A 61 17.91 -10.16 40.99
C LEU A 61 18.21 -10.38 39.49
N VAL A 62 18.90 -11.47 39.16
CA VAL A 62 19.27 -11.82 37.78
C VAL A 62 18.05 -12.18 36.95
N LEU A 63 17.12 -12.95 37.51
CA LEU A 63 15.83 -13.25 36.86
C LEU A 63 15.01 -11.98 36.62
N GLY A 64 15.04 -11.02 37.56
CA GLY A 64 14.36 -9.73 37.40
C GLY A 64 14.91 -8.91 36.23
N ILE A 65 16.25 -8.79 36.13
CA ILE A 65 16.91 -8.10 35.00
C ILE A 65 16.64 -8.81 33.67
N LEU A 66 16.74 -10.13 33.63
CA LEU A 66 16.44 -10.92 32.44
C LEU A 66 15.00 -10.73 31.98
N SER A 67 14.04 -10.78 32.92
CA SER A 67 12.62 -10.57 32.62
C SER A 67 12.35 -9.15 32.09
N PHE A 68 13.03 -8.15 32.65
CA PHE A 68 12.94 -6.77 32.17
C PHE A 68 13.50 -6.60 30.76
N LEU A 69 14.67 -7.17 30.47
CA LEU A 69 15.28 -7.13 29.13
C LEU A 69 14.42 -7.85 28.08
N VAL A 70 13.86 -9.02 28.43
CA VAL A 70 12.91 -9.73 27.55
C VAL A 70 11.66 -8.87 27.30
N GLY A 71 11.15 -8.17 28.33
CA GLY A 71 10.03 -7.25 28.18
C GLY A 71 10.32 -6.11 27.20
N ILE A 72 11.49 -5.47 27.30
CA ILE A 72 11.91 -4.42 26.35
C ILE A 72 12.00 -4.97 24.93
N LEU A 73 12.61 -6.14 24.73
CA LEU A 73 12.76 -6.75 23.40
C LEU A 73 11.42 -7.14 22.77
N VAL A 74 10.47 -7.61 23.57
CA VAL A 74 9.10 -7.91 23.10
C VAL A 74 8.40 -6.62 22.67
N LEU A 75 8.50 -5.55 23.46
CA LEU A 75 7.91 -4.24 23.13
C LEU A 75 8.52 -3.64 21.86
N GLU A 76 9.85 -3.70 21.71
CA GLU A 76 10.54 -3.24 20.50
C GLU A 76 10.10 -4.04 19.27
N SER A 77 10.02 -5.37 19.39
CA SER A 77 9.54 -6.23 18.29
C SER A 77 8.07 -5.97 17.91
N ILE A 78 7.20 -5.66 18.87
CA ILE A 78 5.82 -5.26 18.59
C ILE A 78 5.80 -3.91 17.88
N SER A 79 6.56 -2.93 18.37
CA SER A 79 6.64 -1.60 17.76
C SER A 79 7.12 -1.64 16.31
N GLU A 80 8.15 -2.45 16.02
CA GLU A 80 8.63 -2.63 14.64
C GLU A 80 7.57 -3.25 13.72
N LYS A 81 6.82 -4.25 14.22
CA LYS A 81 5.74 -4.88 13.46
C LYS A 81 4.58 -3.93 13.19
N GLU A 82 4.21 -3.11 14.16
CA GLU A 82 3.17 -2.08 14.01
C GLU A 82 3.58 -1.07 12.93
N LYS A 83 4.81 -0.55 12.99
CA LYS A 83 5.35 0.35 11.95
C LYS A 83 5.36 -0.31 10.57
N ALA A 84 5.79 -1.56 10.47
CA ALA A 84 5.78 -2.29 9.20
C ALA A 84 4.36 -2.49 8.65
N LEU A 85 3.39 -2.78 9.53
CA LEU A 85 2.00 -2.95 9.15
C LEU A 85 1.38 -1.63 8.66
N GLU A 86 1.65 -0.53 9.34
CA GLU A 86 1.22 0.81 8.93
C GLU A 86 1.78 1.18 7.56
N ALA A 87 3.09 0.97 7.35
CA ALA A 87 3.73 1.19 6.05
C ALA A 87 3.12 0.33 4.93
N MET A 88 2.84 -0.95 5.20
CA MET A 88 2.17 -1.84 4.24
C MET A 88 0.76 -1.35 3.89
N LYS A 89 -0.02 -0.90 4.88
CA LYS A 89 -1.36 -0.33 4.66
C LYS A 89 -1.30 0.92 3.80
N GLU A 90 -0.32 1.80 4.03
CA GLU A 90 -0.14 3.02 3.24
C GLU A 90 0.25 2.70 1.80
N ILE A 91 1.19 1.77 1.58
CA ILE A 91 1.57 1.30 0.25
C ILE A 91 0.36 0.72 -0.48
N GLN A 92 -0.37 -0.19 0.16
CA GLN A 92 -1.55 -0.82 -0.44
C GLN A 92 -2.62 0.21 -0.82
N ARG A 93 -2.88 1.18 0.06
CA ARG A 93 -3.78 2.31 -0.22
C ARG A 93 -3.31 3.09 -1.44
N SER A 94 -2.02 3.40 -1.52
CA SER A 94 -1.47 4.17 -2.63
C SER A 94 -1.59 3.44 -3.97
N THR A 95 -1.22 2.16 -4.00
CA THR A 95 -1.35 1.32 -5.19
C THR A 95 -2.81 1.24 -5.65
N THR A 96 -3.75 1.08 -4.72
CA THR A 96 -5.17 1.02 -5.06
C THR A 96 -5.67 2.33 -5.68
N ILE A 97 -5.26 3.48 -5.14
CA ILE A 97 -5.62 4.80 -5.71
C ILE A 97 -5.06 4.94 -7.13
N GLU A 98 -3.80 4.56 -7.34
CA GLU A 98 -3.15 4.62 -8.66
C GLU A 98 -3.85 3.71 -9.68
N GLU A 99 -4.17 2.48 -9.31
CA GLU A 99 -4.92 1.54 -10.15
C GLU A 99 -6.30 2.10 -10.55
N LEU A 100 -7.01 2.74 -9.62
CA LEU A 100 -8.30 3.37 -9.90
C LEU A 100 -8.17 4.54 -10.88
N PHE A 101 -7.15 5.39 -10.74
CA PHE A 101 -6.87 6.46 -11.69
C PHE A 101 -6.55 5.90 -13.08
N GLN A 102 -5.68 4.89 -13.17
CA GLN A 102 -5.27 4.31 -14.45
C GLN A 102 -6.45 3.59 -15.15
N SER A 103 -7.23 2.82 -14.40
CA SER A 103 -8.41 2.14 -14.95
C SER A 103 -9.44 3.14 -15.46
N SER A 104 -9.75 4.18 -14.67
CA SER A 104 -10.67 5.25 -15.06
C SER A 104 -10.20 5.98 -16.32
N LYS A 105 -8.91 6.34 -16.40
CA LYS A 105 -8.33 7.00 -17.59
C LYS A 105 -8.39 6.11 -18.83
N SER A 106 -8.08 4.82 -18.70
CA SER A 106 -8.18 3.86 -19.81
C SER A 106 -9.60 3.81 -20.37
N ILE A 107 -10.59 3.66 -19.48
CA ILE A 107 -12.01 3.61 -19.88
C ILE A 107 -12.44 4.91 -20.56
N ILE A 108 -12.04 6.05 -20.01
CA ILE A 108 -12.33 7.36 -20.59
C ILE A 108 -11.74 7.48 -21.99
N ASN A 109 -10.49 7.07 -22.19
CA ASN A 109 -9.85 7.09 -23.50
C ASN A 109 -10.62 6.23 -24.51
N ASP A 110 -11.08 5.04 -24.12
CA ASP A 110 -11.92 4.18 -24.96
C ASP A 110 -13.22 4.90 -25.39
N PHE A 111 -13.86 5.66 -24.49
CA PHE A 111 -15.03 6.47 -24.84
C PHE A 111 -14.68 7.62 -25.79
N LEU A 112 -13.54 8.28 -25.59
CA LEU A 112 -13.10 9.41 -26.40
C LEU A 112 -12.72 9.00 -27.84
N GLU A 113 -12.32 7.74 -28.07
CA GLU A 113 -12.13 7.22 -29.44
C GLU A 113 -13.43 7.30 -30.28
N TYR A 114 -14.59 7.30 -29.64
CA TYR A 114 -15.90 7.40 -30.29
C TYR A 114 -16.42 8.82 -30.45
N ASP A 115 -15.68 9.86 -30.02
CA ASP A 115 -16.09 11.28 -30.08
C ASP A 115 -16.64 11.69 -31.46
N LYS A 116 -16.11 11.09 -32.54
CA LYS A 116 -16.52 11.36 -33.92
C LYS A 116 -17.27 10.20 -34.60
N ASN A 117 -17.51 9.08 -33.91
CA ASN A 117 -18.05 7.87 -34.50
C ASN A 117 -19.22 7.27 -33.69
N PHE A 118 -20.30 8.04 -33.58
CA PHE A 118 -21.52 7.61 -32.90
C PHE A 118 -22.09 6.28 -33.45
N GLU A 119 -22.04 6.06 -34.76
CA GLU A 119 -22.54 4.80 -35.36
C GLU A 119 -21.68 3.59 -34.95
N GLY A 120 -20.37 3.77 -34.80
CA GLY A 120 -19.48 2.77 -34.23
C GLY A 120 -19.79 2.48 -32.76
N PHE A 121 -20.04 3.54 -31.98
CA PHE A 121 -20.42 3.43 -30.57
C PHE A 121 -21.75 2.68 -30.38
N LYS A 122 -22.77 3.04 -31.17
CA LYS A 122 -24.13 2.47 -31.08
C LYS A 122 -24.14 0.95 -31.27
N LYS A 123 -23.29 0.43 -32.16
CA LYS A 123 -23.13 -1.02 -32.41
C LYS A 123 -22.63 -1.80 -31.18
N GLN A 124 -21.96 -1.13 -30.24
CA GLN A 124 -21.35 -1.73 -29.05
C GLN A 124 -22.07 -1.33 -27.74
N SER A 125 -23.29 -0.80 -27.82
CA SER A 125 -24.06 -0.24 -26.71
C SER A 125 -24.04 -1.03 -25.40
N LYS A 126 -24.24 -2.37 -25.43
CA LYS A 126 -24.19 -3.20 -24.21
C LYS A 126 -22.82 -3.24 -23.54
N LEU A 127 -21.75 -3.33 -24.34
CA LEU A 127 -20.38 -3.30 -23.82
C LEU A 127 -20.12 -1.93 -23.19
N ASN A 128 -20.51 -0.86 -23.88
CA ASN A 128 -20.30 0.50 -23.44
C ASN A 128 -21.05 0.84 -22.14
N MET A 129 -22.24 0.29 -21.91
CA MET A 129 -22.92 0.44 -20.62
C MET A 129 -22.19 -0.26 -19.48
N ARG A 130 -21.66 -1.47 -19.72
CA ARG A 130 -20.82 -2.16 -18.72
C ARG A 130 -19.57 -1.34 -18.41
N THR A 131 -18.92 -0.79 -19.44
CA THR A 131 -17.73 0.06 -19.30
C THR A 131 -18.07 1.35 -18.54
N HIS A 132 -19.22 1.97 -18.82
CA HIS A 132 -19.70 3.14 -18.07
C HIS A 132 -19.92 2.80 -16.59
N HIS A 133 -20.57 1.68 -16.27
CA HIS A 133 -20.75 1.26 -14.88
C HIS A 133 -19.43 0.98 -14.16
N ALA A 134 -18.44 0.42 -14.86
CA ALA A 134 -17.10 0.23 -14.32
C ALA A 134 -16.44 1.58 -13.98
N LEU A 135 -16.48 2.53 -14.90
CA LEU A 135 -16.00 3.91 -14.66
C LEU A 135 -16.69 4.51 -13.43
N MET A 136 -18.02 4.47 -13.37
CA MET A 136 -18.76 5.02 -12.23
C MET A 136 -18.41 4.34 -10.90
N GLY A 137 -18.12 3.04 -10.92
CA GLY A 137 -17.65 2.31 -9.75
C GLY A 137 -16.28 2.77 -9.27
N ASP A 138 -15.35 3.05 -10.18
CA ASP A 138 -14.01 3.52 -9.83
C ASP A 138 -14.01 4.98 -9.38
N LEU A 139 -14.77 5.85 -10.07
CA LEU A 139 -14.98 7.23 -9.63
C LEU A 139 -15.66 7.29 -8.25
N ALA A 140 -16.64 6.41 -7.98
CA ALA A 140 -17.28 6.33 -6.66
C ALA A 140 -16.27 5.99 -5.56
N LYS A 141 -15.35 5.04 -5.80
CA LYS A 141 -14.31 4.71 -4.81
C LYS A 141 -13.37 5.89 -4.60
N LEU A 142 -12.93 6.56 -5.67
CA LEU A 142 -12.08 7.75 -5.57
C LEU A 142 -12.76 8.85 -4.75
N THR A 143 -14.04 9.12 -5.01
CA THR A 143 -14.80 10.15 -4.30
C THR A 143 -15.12 9.78 -2.85
N TYR A 144 -15.71 8.60 -2.61
CA TYR A 144 -16.25 8.27 -1.28
C TYR A 144 -15.24 7.57 -0.36
N ASN A 145 -14.35 6.74 -0.89
CA ASN A 145 -13.40 6.00 -0.06
C ASN A 145 -12.08 6.77 0.11
N TYR A 146 -11.71 7.59 -0.88
CA TYR A 146 -10.44 8.30 -0.92
C TYR A 146 -10.58 9.83 -0.91
N ASN A 147 -11.81 10.36 -0.88
CA ASN A 147 -12.12 11.78 -0.73
C ASN A 147 -11.57 12.68 -1.85
N PHE A 148 -11.43 12.16 -3.07
CA PHE A 148 -11.12 13.00 -4.23
C PHE A 148 -12.37 13.75 -4.70
N LYS A 149 -12.24 15.05 -4.95
CA LYS A 149 -13.34 15.87 -5.45
C LYS A 149 -13.34 15.89 -6.98
N ILE A 150 -14.27 15.17 -7.59
CA ILE A 150 -14.45 15.13 -9.05
C ILE A 150 -15.70 15.94 -9.38
N ASP A 151 -15.51 17.17 -9.88
CA ASP A 151 -16.60 18.16 -10.00
C ASP A 151 -17.74 17.68 -10.90
N ASN A 152 -17.44 16.89 -11.94
CA ASN A 152 -18.45 16.40 -12.89
C ASN A 152 -18.99 14.99 -12.57
N TYR A 153 -18.65 14.41 -11.42
CA TYR A 153 -19.12 13.07 -11.04
C TYR A 153 -20.64 13.00 -10.87
N ASP A 154 -21.26 13.98 -10.20
CA ASP A 154 -22.71 13.99 -9.98
C ASP A 154 -23.48 14.14 -11.30
N ASN A 155 -22.91 14.86 -12.27
CA ASN A 155 -23.50 14.98 -13.59
C ASN A 155 -23.50 13.64 -14.34
N LEU A 156 -22.44 12.84 -14.19
CA LEU A 156 -22.36 11.49 -14.75
C LEU A 156 -23.34 10.50 -14.10
N LEU A 157 -23.70 10.67 -12.82
CA LEU A 157 -24.70 9.81 -12.15
C LEU A 157 -26.05 9.81 -12.87
N ASN A 158 -26.40 10.92 -13.52
CA ASN A 158 -27.62 10.99 -14.31
C ASN A 158 -27.64 9.96 -15.46
N PHE A 159 -26.48 9.53 -15.96
CA PHE A 159 -26.35 8.61 -17.10
C PHE A 159 -26.32 7.12 -16.71
N VAL A 160 -26.34 6.82 -15.41
CA VAL A 160 -26.29 5.44 -14.88
C VAL A 160 -27.59 4.68 -15.14
N ASN A 161 -28.73 5.37 -15.23
CA ASN A 161 -30.01 4.70 -15.44
C ASN A 161 -30.32 4.51 -16.94
N GLU A 162 -29.98 3.33 -17.44
CA GLU A 162 -30.19 2.91 -18.83
C GLU A 162 -31.64 3.13 -19.32
N VAL A 163 -32.61 2.78 -18.48
CA VAL A 163 -34.04 2.77 -18.83
C VAL A 163 -34.55 4.19 -19.09
N ASN A 164 -34.00 5.16 -18.37
CA ASN A 164 -34.49 6.53 -18.38
C ASN A 164 -33.76 7.43 -19.38
N VAL A 165 -32.45 7.23 -19.57
CA VAL A 165 -31.62 8.26 -20.22
C VAL A 165 -31.26 7.90 -21.66
N ASN A 166 -31.23 6.62 -22.03
CA ASN A 166 -31.02 6.15 -23.42
C ASN A 166 -29.88 6.88 -24.17
N TRP A 167 -28.86 7.34 -23.45
CA TRP A 167 -27.88 8.29 -23.97
C TRP A 167 -27.03 7.71 -25.10
N PHE A 168 -26.89 6.40 -25.14
CA PHE A 168 -26.22 5.64 -26.20
C PHE A 168 -27.09 5.38 -27.45
N LYS A 169 -28.40 5.64 -27.38
CA LYS A 169 -29.33 5.34 -28.48
C LYS A 169 -29.48 6.50 -29.47
N SER A 170 -29.15 7.72 -29.06
CA SER A 170 -29.31 8.94 -29.86
C SER A 170 -28.09 9.85 -29.77
N LYS A 171 -27.86 10.64 -30.83
CA LYS A 171 -26.62 11.39 -31.03
C LYS A 171 -26.46 12.55 -30.04
N ASN A 172 -27.48 13.39 -29.85
CA ASN A 172 -27.34 14.58 -28.99
C ASN A 172 -27.05 14.24 -27.51
N PRO A 173 -27.75 13.27 -26.88
CA PRO A 173 -27.41 12.84 -25.52
C PRO A 173 -26.03 12.17 -25.42
N PHE A 174 -25.60 11.47 -26.47
CA PHE A 174 -24.25 10.93 -26.55
C PHE A 174 -23.19 12.03 -26.59
N GLU A 175 -23.38 13.06 -27.42
CA GLU A 175 -22.45 14.21 -27.46
C GLU A 175 -22.35 14.90 -26.09
N SER A 176 -23.49 15.10 -25.41
CA SER A 176 -23.52 15.64 -24.05
C SER A 176 -22.78 14.76 -23.03
N TYR A 177 -22.92 13.44 -23.16
CA TYR A 177 -22.17 12.48 -22.34
C TYR A 177 -20.66 12.55 -22.61
N ILE A 178 -20.25 12.63 -23.89
CA ILE A 178 -18.84 12.72 -24.26
C ILE A 178 -18.20 14.01 -23.73
N ASP A 179 -18.91 15.13 -23.74
CA ASP A 179 -18.41 16.38 -23.15
C ASP A 179 -18.19 16.25 -21.64
N LEU A 180 -19.09 15.56 -20.93
CA LEU A 180 -18.88 15.24 -19.51
C LEU A 180 -17.68 14.31 -19.30
N ILE A 181 -17.50 13.31 -20.17
CA ILE A 181 -16.33 12.41 -20.12
C ILE A 181 -15.03 13.18 -20.33
N LYS A 182 -14.98 14.15 -21.24
CA LYS A 182 -13.82 15.04 -21.42
C LYS A 182 -13.54 15.86 -20.17
N ALA A 183 -14.58 16.41 -19.55
CA ALA A 183 -14.42 17.20 -18.32
C ALA A 183 -13.86 16.34 -17.17
N VAL A 184 -14.43 15.14 -16.96
CA VAL A 184 -13.92 14.19 -15.96
C VAL A 184 -12.50 13.74 -16.29
N HIS A 185 -12.15 13.59 -17.56
CA HIS A 185 -10.77 13.28 -17.95
C HIS A 185 -9.80 14.34 -17.45
N THR A 186 -10.13 15.62 -17.66
CA THR A 186 -9.33 16.74 -17.17
C THR A 186 -9.23 16.73 -15.64
N ASP A 187 -10.34 16.53 -14.93
CA ASP A 187 -10.37 16.44 -13.47
C ASP A 187 -9.42 15.33 -12.98
N LEU A 188 -9.50 14.12 -13.56
CA LEU A 188 -8.65 12.98 -13.18
C LEU A 188 -7.17 13.20 -13.50
N LEU A 189 -6.84 13.91 -14.58
CA LEU A 189 -5.45 14.24 -14.88
C LEU A 189 -4.87 15.14 -13.79
N ILE A 190 -5.57 16.21 -13.43
CA ILE A 190 -5.16 17.15 -12.38
C ILE A 190 -5.02 16.43 -11.03
N LEU A 191 -6.06 15.72 -10.60
CA LEU A 191 -6.08 15.02 -9.31
C LEU A 191 -5.00 13.95 -9.20
N SER A 192 -4.71 13.24 -10.31
CA SER A 192 -3.63 12.25 -10.32
C SER A 192 -2.24 12.88 -10.19
N GLU A 193 -2.03 14.06 -10.78
CA GLU A 193 -0.77 14.79 -10.72
C GLU A 193 -0.55 15.35 -9.32
N GLU A 194 -1.59 15.96 -8.72
CA GLU A 194 -1.57 16.42 -7.34
C GLU A 194 -1.28 15.29 -6.35
N TYR A 195 -1.93 14.14 -6.56
CA TYR A 195 -1.70 12.95 -5.75
C TYR A 195 -0.23 12.48 -5.85
N ASN A 196 0.30 12.35 -7.07
CA ASN A 196 1.67 11.90 -7.31
C ASN A 196 2.70 12.85 -6.68
N ASN A 197 2.51 14.16 -6.81
CA ASN A 197 3.38 15.16 -6.19
C ASN A 197 3.33 15.07 -4.67
N SER A 198 2.14 14.92 -4.07
CA SER A 198 2.02 14.75 -2.62
C SER A 198 2.72 13.49 -2.09
N GLN A 199 2.70 12.41 -2.87
CA GLN A 199 3.38 11.16 -2.52
C GLN A 199 4.90 11.28 -2.67
N TYR A 200 5.38 12.02 -3.67
CA TYR A 200 6.80 12.32 -3.82
C TYR A 200 7.35 13.08 -2.62
N ASP A 201 6.66 14.14 -2.19
CA ASP A 201 7.07 14.96 -1.04
C ASP A 201 7.08 14.17 0.27
N LYS A 202 6.06 13.32 0.49
CA LYS A 202 6.04 12.39 1.63
C LYS A 202 7.23 11.43 1.62
N ASN A 203 7.47 10.78 0.50
CA ASN A 203 8.57 9.82 0.34
C ASN A 203 9.95 10.49 0.53
N MET A 204 10.10 11.77 0.14
CA MET A 204 11.31 12.53 0.44
C MET A 204 11.42 12.92 1.91
N GLY A 205 10.34 13.36 2.54
CA GLY A 205 10.30 13.69 3.96
C GLY A 205 10.65 12.51 4.87
N ASP A 206 10.20 11.30 4.51
CA ASP A 206 10.51 10.07 5.26
C ASP A 206 11.96 9.60 5.08
N ARG A 207 12.61 9.92 3.95
CA ARG A 207 14.03 9.61 3.73
C ARG A 207 14.99 10.55 4.47
N LEU A 208 14.50 11.72 4.89
CA LEU A 208 15.30 12.74 5.59
C LEU A 208 15.20 12.63 7.12
N LYS A 209 14.34 11.76 7.65
CA LYS A 209 14.22 11.44 9.09
C LYS A 209 15.00 10.19 9.46
#